data_AF-A0A7L5CC17-F1
#
_entry.id   AF-A0A7L5CC17-F1
#
_cell.length_a   1.000
_cell.length_b   1.000
_cell.length_c   1.000
_cell.angle_alpha   90.00
_cell.angle_beta   90.00
_cell.angle_gamma   90.00
#
_symmetry.space_group_name_H-M   'P 1'
#
loop_
_entity.id
_entity.type
_entity.pdbx_description
1 polymer ?
#
loop_
_entity_poly.entity_id
_entity_poly.type
_entity_poly.pdbx_seq_one_letter_code
_entity_poly.pdbx_strand_id
1 'polypeptide(L)'
;MLSLLSISRQKGLSLIESVLSSVIGLFILTSSFLVINSTIMTSVTSEKRVQLNQELDKKIDHYILTGDFNKSPTQGDEFLKSKSSDPSLVKFIGKNKDSGITISKEIIKYKSSVNI
;
A
#
# COMPACT_ATOMS: atom_id res chain seq x y z
N MET A 1 20.23 -40.23 -50.12
CA MET A 1 21.15 -39.45 -49.27
C MET A 1 20.63 -38.04 -48.94
N LEU A 2 20.01 -37.30 -49.88
CA LEU A 2 19.41 -35.97 -49.63
C LEU A 2 18.21 -35.96 -48.66
N SER A 3 17.44 -37.05 -48.57
CA SER A 3 16.26 -37.14 -47.68
C SER A 3 16.62 -37.19 -46.17
N LEU A 4 17.76 -37.78 -45.81
CA LEU A 4 18.22 -37.88 -44.41
C LEU A 4 18.68 -36.53 -43.83
N LEU A 5 19.27 -35.67 -44.66
CA LEU A 5 19.67 -34.30 -44.30
C LEU A 5 18.47 -33.37 -44.08
N SER A 6 17.35 -33.61 -44.78
CA SER A 6 16.11 -32.83 -44.62
C SER A 6 15.40 -33.15 -43.30
N ILE A 7 15.32 -34.44 -42.95
CA ILE A 7 14.67 -34.94 -41.72
C ILE A 7 15.41 -34.50 -40.45
N SER A 8 16.75 -34.45 -40.47
CA SER A 8 17.52 -33.95 -39.31
C SER A 8 17.36 -32.44 -39.12
N ARG A 9 17.26 -31.68 -40.22
CA ARG A 9 17.03 -30.22 -40.19
C ARG A 9 15.64 -29.85 -39.65
N GLN A 10 14.60 -30.59 -40.03
CA GLN A 10 13.24 -30.41 -39.50
C GLN A 10 13.15 -30.72 -37.99
N LYS A 11 13.86 -31.73 -37.50
CA LYS A 11 13.93 -32.03 -36.06
C LYS A 11 14.65 -30.93 -35.27
N GLY A 12 15.74 -30.36 -35.80
CA GLY A 12 16.41 -29.22 -35.19
C GLY A 12 15.54 -27.96 -35.12
N LEU A 13 14.73 -27.72 -36.17
CA LEU A 13 13.76 -26.63 -36.19
C LEU A 13 12.63 -26.83 -35.16
N SER A 14 12.12 -28.06 -35.02
CA SER A 14 11.09 -28.37 -34.02
C SER A 14 11.59 -28.23 -32.57
N LEU A 15 12.86 -28.56 -32.31
CA LEU A 15 13.47 -28.35 -30.99
C LEU A 15 13.62 -26.86 -30.65
N ILE A 16 14.08 -26.03 -31.59
CA ILE A 16 14.20 -24.58 -31.35
C ILE A 16 12.83 -23.94 -31.14
N GLU A 17 11.80 -24.37 -31.88
CA GLU A 17 10.42 -23.91 -31.71
C GLU A 17 9.87 -24.30 -30.32
N SER A 18 10.15 -25.53 -29.86
CA SER A 18 9.74 -25.97 -28.53
C SER A 18 10.44 -25.18 -27.41
N VAL A 19 11.73 -24.88 -27.57
CA VAL A 19 12.48 -24.06 -26.60
C VAL A 19 11.95 -22.62 -26.61
N LEU A 20 11.71 -22.05 -27.78
CA LEU A 20 11.17 -20.71 -27.92
C LEU A 20 9.77 -20.59 -27.29
N SER A 21 8.91 -21.59 -27.55
CA SER A 21 7.57 -21.67 -26.94
C SER A 21 7.65 -21.76 -25.42
N SER A 22 8.59 -22.55 -24.88
CA SER A 22 8.82 -22.64 -23.44
C SER A 22 9.30 -21.31 -22.85
N VAL A 23 10.21 -20.60 -23.52
CA VAL A 23 10.71 -19.29 -23.05
C VAL A 23 9.59 -18.26 -23.04
N ILE A 24 8.76 -18.23 -24.08
CA ILE A 24 7.59 -17.33 -24.14
C ILE A 24 6.60 -17.67 -23.03
N GLY A 25 6.32 -18.96 -22.80
CA GLY A 25 5.44 -19.40 -21.72
C GLY A 25 5.94 -18.99 -20.33
N LEU A 26 7.24 -19.19 -20.07
CA LEU A 26 7.87 -18.78 -18.81
C LEU A 26 7.89 -17.25 -18.64
N PHE A 27 8.09 -16.52 -19.73
CA PHE A 27 8.03 -15.06 -19.72
C PHE A 27 6.63 -14.56 -19.35
N ILE A 28 5.58 -15.11 -19.98
CA ILE A 28 4.19 -14.77 -19.67
C ILE A 28 3.89 -15.10 -18.20
N LEU A 29 4.26 -16.30 -17.74
CA LEU A 29 4.02 -16.72 -16.36
C LEU A 29 4.70 -15.78 -15.35
N THR A 30 5.95 -15.41 -15.60
CA THR A 30 6.70 -14.48 -14.74
C THR A 30 6.05 -13.10 -14.73
N SER A 31 5.64 -12.60 -15.90
CA SER A 31 4.94 -11.32 -16.02
C SER A 31 3.62 -11.32 -15.24
N SER A 32 2.82 -12.39 -15.36
CA SER A 32 1.58 -12.55 -14.60
C SER A 32 1.82 -12.54 -13.09
N PHE A 33 2.82 -13.28 -12.59
CA PHE A 33 3.15 -13.26 -11.16
C PHE A 33 3.59 -11.88 -10.68
N LEU A 34 4.36 -11.14 -11.49
CA LEU A 34 4.78 -9.79 -11.15
C LEU A 34 3.58 -8.85 -11.00
N VAL A 35 2.64 -8.91 -11.94
CA VAL A 35 1.40 -8.11 -11.88
C VAL A 35 0.59 -8.47 -10.64
N ILE A 36 0.36 -9.77 -10.38
CA ILE A 36 -0.38 -10.24 -9.21
C ILE A 36 0.26 -9.75 -7.90
N ASN A 37 1.58 -9.90 -7.76
CA ASN A 37 2.30 -9.46 -6.56
C ASN A 37 2.21 -7.95 -6.37
N SER A 38 2.34 -7.18 -7.45
CA SER A 38 2.19 -5.72 -7.40
C SER A 38 0.78 -5.30 -6.99
N THR A 39 -0.25 -5.95 -7.54
CA THR A 39 -1.65 -5.69 -7.17
C THR A 39 -1.90 -6.03 -5.70
N ILE A 40 -1.48 -7.20 -5.22
CA ILE A 40 -1.63 -7.59 -3.81
C ILE A 40 -0.93 -6.59 -2.90
N MET A 41 0.32 -6.23 -3.21
CA MET A 41 1.08 -5.27 -2.41
C MET A 41 0.40 -3.90 -2.37
N THR A 42 -0.16 -3.45 -3.50
CA THR A 42 -0.90 -2.19 -3.59
C THR A 42 -2.19 -2.25 -2.76
N SER A 43 -2.94 -3.35 -2.84
CA SER A 43 -4.16 -3.55 -2.06
C SER A 43 -3.89 -3.56 -0.56
N VAL A 44 -2.90 -4.33 -0.10
CA VAL A 44 -2.51 -4.39 1.32
C VAL A 44 -2.05 -3.01 1.81
N THR A 45 -1.29 -2.27 1.00
CA THR A 45 -0.86 -0.90 1.34
C THR A 45 -2.05 0.05 1.44
N SER A 46 -3.00 -0.06 0.52
CA SER A 46 -4.24 0.74 0.53
C SER A 46 -5.08 0.43 1.77
N GLU A 47 -5.28 -0.85 2.09
CA GLU A 47 -6.01 -1.29 3.27
C GLU A 47 -5.37 -0.79 4.56
N LYS A 48 -4.04 -0.94 4.72
CA LYS A 48 -3.31 -0.41 5.87
C LYS A 48 -3.47 1.11 5.99
N ARG A 49 -3.44 1.83 4.87
CA ARG A 49 -3.68 3.28 4.85
C ARG A 49 -5.11 3.63 5.28
N VAL A 50 -6.11 2.88 4.84
CA VAL A 50 -7.51 3.08 5.23
C VAL A 50 -7.69 2.79 6.72
N GLN A 51 -7.14 1.69 7.23
CA GLN A 51 -7.21 1.33 8.65
C GLN A 51 -6.56 2.42 9.53
N LEU A 52 -5.33 2.84 9.20
CA LEU A 52 -4.65 3.92 9.92
C LEU A 52 -5.46 5.23 9.88
N ASN A 53 -6.10 5.52 8.76
CA ASN A 53 -6.96 6.71 8.62
C ASN A 53 -8.21 6.62 9.50
N GLN A 54 -8.86 5.46 9.57
CA GLN A 54 -10.03 5.22 10.41
C GLN A 54 -9.68 5.29 11.91
N GLU A 55 -8.54 4.74 12.31
CA GLU A 55 -8.07 4.85 13.70
C GLU A 55 -7.72 6.29 14.07
N LEU A 56 -7.07 7.02 13.15
CA LEU A 56 -6.79 8.44 13.33
C LEU A 56 -8.09 9.24 13.47
N ASP A 57 -9.09 8.98 12.63
CA ASP A 57 -10.41 9.64 12.72
C ASP A 57 -11.09 9.36 14.05
N LYS A 58 -11.12 8.11 14.50
CA LYS A 58 -11.71 7.76 15.81
C LYS A 58 -11.04 8.52 16.98
N LYS A 59 -9.72 8.69 16.93
CA LYS A 59 -8.97 9.45 17.93
C LYS A 59 -9.23 10.95 17.82
N ILE A 60 -9.40 11.47 16.61
CA ILE A 60 -9.78 12.85 16.36
C ILE A 60 -11.19 13.13 16.87
N ASP A 61 -12.16 12.26 16.59
CA ASP A 61 -13.53 12.38 17.07
C ASP A 61 -13.57 12.41 18.60
N HIS A 62 -12.78 11.54 19.24
CA HIS A 62 -12.62 11.58 20.69
C HIS A 62 -12.05 12.92 21.19
N TYR A 63 -11.06 13.49 20.48
CA TYR A 63 -10.52 14.81 20.80
C TYR A 63 -11.53 15.94 20.60
N ILE A 64 -12.36 15.88 19.55
CA ILE A 64 -13.41 16.87 19.31
C ILE A 64 -14.45 16.85 20.44
N LEU A 65 -14.75 15.66 20.98
CA LEU A 65 -15.74 15.50 22.05
C LEU A 65 -15.19 15.80 23.45
N THR A 66 -13.94 15.44 23.74
CA THR A 66 -13.34 15.52 25.09
C THR A 66 -12.34 16.65 25.26
N GLY A 67 -11.83 17.22 24.16
CA GLY A 67 -10.75 18.20 24.16
C GLY A 67 -9.35 17.62 24.39
N ASP A 68 -9.22 16.32 24.72
CA ASP A 68 -7.93 15.65 24.90
C ASP A 68 -7.63 14.62 23.79
N PHE A 69 -6.39 14.61 23.32
CA PHE A 69 -5.99 13.73 22.22
C PHE A 69 -5.20 12.54 22.75
N ASN A 70 -5.76 11.36 22.56
CA ASN A 70 -5.15 10.11 22.96
C ASN A 70 -3.98 9.73 22.02
N LYS A 71 -2.76 9.99 22.50
CA LYS A 71 -1.48 9.66 21.85
C LYS A 71 -1.04 8.21 22.04
N SER A 72 -1.79 7.39 22.78
CA SER A 72 -1.39 6.01 23.03
C SER A 72 -1.30 5.24 21.71
N PRO A 73 -0.19 4.52 21.48
CA PRO A 73 -0.02 3.74 20.26
C PRO A 73 -1.07 2.63 20.21
N THR A 74 -1.51 2.29 19.01
CA THR A 74 -2.48 1.21 18.77
C THR A 74 -1.88 0.27 17.74
N GLN A 75 -1.72 -1.01 18.07
CA GLN A 75 -1.15 -2.03 17.16
C GLN A 75 0.20 -1.64 16.50
N GLY A 76 1.06 -0.87 17.17
CA GLY A 76 2.34 -0.41 16.62
C GLY A 76 2.29 0.93 15.89
N ASP A 77 1.10 1.50 15.71
CA ASP A 77 0.88 2.82 15.11
C ASP A 77 1.07 3.95 16.12
N GLU A 78 1.81 4.97 15.72
CA GLU A 78 2.05 6.17 16.51
C GLU A 78 1.11 7.31 16.09
N PHE A 79 0.53 7.97 17.08
CA PHE A 79 -0.41 9.06 16.88
C PHE A 79 0.09 10.33 17.58
N LEU A 80 0.21 11.41 16.81
CA LEU A 80 0.78 12.67 17.27
C LEU A 80 -0.17 13.83 16.99
N LYS A 81 -0.17 14.79 17.91
CA LYS A 81 -0.83 16.09 17.76
C LYS A 81 0.23 17.16 17.60
N SER A 82 0.18 17.91 16.51
CA SER A 82 1.06 19.04 16.21
C SER A 82 0.23 20.32 16.03
N LYS A 83 0.88 21.48 16.22
CA LYS A 83 0.31 22.75 15.79
C LYS A 83 0.30 22.79 14.26
N SER A 84 -0.81 23.27 13.68
CA SER A 84 -0.86 23.62 12.26
C SER A 84 -0.30 25.04 12.06
N SER A 85 -0.10 25.42 10.82
CA SER A 85 0.31 26.77 10.43
C SER A 85 -0.75 27.82 10.79
N ASP A 86 -2.03 27.43 10.78
CA ASP A 86 -3.13 28.27 11.23
C ASP A 86 -3.38 28.07 12.75
N PRO A 87 -3.40 29.14 13.56
CA PRO A 87 -3.64 29.04 15.01
C PRO A 87 -5.05 28.52 15.37
N SER A 88 -5.99 28.56 14.44
CA SER A 88 -7.34 28.01 14.58
C SER A 88 -7.43 26.51 14.27
N LEU A 89 -6.35 25.91 13.71
CA LEU A 89 -6.30 24.51 13.32
C LEU A 89 -5.32 23.70 14.18
N VAL A 90 -5.61 22.41 14.31
CA VAL A 90 -4.74 21.42 14.95
C VAL A 90 -4.47 20.31 13.96
N LYS A 91 -3.19 19.93 13.83
CA LYS A 91 -2.74 18.87 12.94
C LYS A 91 -2.58 17.57 13.72
N PHE A 92 -3.15 16.51 13.19
CA PHE A 92 -3.05 15.14 13.72
C PHE A 92 -2.30 14.28 12.72
N ILE A 93 -1.40 13.45 13.21
CA ILE A 93 -0.51 12.63 12.40
C ILE A 93 -0.60 11.20 12.92
N GLY A 94 -0.94 10.26 12.05
CA GLY A 94 -0.84 8.81 12.29
C GLY A 94 0.32 8.24 11.49
N LYS A 95 1.16 7.41 12.11
CA LYS A 95 2.29 6.76 11.46
C LYS A 95 2.31 5.28 11.80
N ASN A 96 2.26 4.43 10.78
CA ASN A 96 2.44 2.99 10.94
C ASN A 96 3.92 2.63 10.84
N LYS A 97 4.49 2.04 11.89
CA LYS A 97 5.93 1.72 11.96
C LYS A 97 6.34 0.62 11.00
N ASP A 98 5.47 -0.37 10.79
CA ASP A 98 5.78 -1.56 10.01
C ASP A 98 5.73 -1.32 8.49
N SER A 99 4.84 -0.43 8.04
CA SER A 99 4.67 -0.09 6.62
C SER A 99 5.28 1.25 6.22
N GLY A 100 5.67 2.09 7.19
CA GLY A 100 6.19 3.45 6.94
C GLY A 100 5.13 4.45 6.46
N ILE A 101 3.86 4.05 6.37
CA ILE A 101 2.76 4.91 5.93
C ILE A 101 2.53 6.02 6.98
N THR A 102 2.47 7.26 6.51
CA THR A 102 2.16 8.43 7.35
C THR A 102 0.95 9.15 6.79
N ILE A 103 -0.02 9.46 7.65
CA ILE A 103 -1.25 10.17 7.31
C ILE A 103 -1.33 11.39 8.21
N SER A 104 -1.72 12.54 7.66
CA SER A 104 -1.96 13.75 8.44
C SER A 104 -3.31 14.37 8.12
N LYS A 105 -4.01 14.81 9.15
CA LYS A 105 -5.29 15.53 9.06
C LYS A 105 -5.24 16.81 9.85
N GLU A 106 -5.92 17.85 9.36
CA GLU A 106 -6.05 19.12 10.05
C GLU A 106 -7.52 19.38 10.33
N ILE A 107 -7.83 19.74 11.58
CA ILE A 107 -9.19 20.06 12.00
C ILE A 107 -9.20 21.35 12.81
N ILE A 108 -10.37 21.97 12.91
CA ILE A 108 -10.59 23.16 13.73
C ILE A 108 -10.33 22.81 15.20
N LYS A 109 -9.53 23.64 15.86
CA LYS A 109 -9.19 23.50 17.27
C LYS A 109 -10.46 23.47 18.11
N TYR A 110 -10.56 22.51 19.01
CA TYR A 110 -11.62 22.49 20.01
C TYR A 110 -11.59 23.80 20.82
N LYS A 111 -12.65 24.60 20.68
CA LYS A 111 -12.94 25.73 21.56
C LYS A 111 -14.00 25.27 22.55
N SER A 112 -13.60 25.00 23.79
CA SER A 112 -14.56 24.92 24.88
C SER A 112 -15.11 26.33 25.13
N SER A 113 -16.17 26.70 24.42
CA SER A 113 -17.01 27.83 24.77
C SER A 113 -18.25 27.27 25.48
N VAL A 114 -18.03 26.69 26.66
CA VAL A 114 -19.09 26.46 27.64
C VAL A 114 -18.86 27.45 28.76
N ASN A 115 -19.41 28.66 28.55
CA ASN A 115 -19.67 29.61 29.62
C ASN A 115 -21.12 29.31 30.03
N ILE A 116 -21.30 28.47 31.05
CA ILE A 116 -22.57 28.36 31.78
C ILE A 116 -22.32 29.07 33.11
#